data_AF-A0A2E2Z9Z3-F1
#
_entry.id   AF-A0A2E2Z9Z3-F1
#
_cell.length_a   1.000
_cell.length_b   1.000
_cell.length_c   1.000
_cell.angle_alpha   90.00
_cell.angle_beta   90.00
_cell.angle_gamma   90.00
#
_symmetry.space_group_name_H-M   'P 1'
#
loop_
_entity.id
_entity.type
_entity.pdbx_description
1 polymer ?
#
loop_
_entity_poly.entity_id
_entity_poly.type
_entity_poly.pdbx_seq_one_letter_code
_entity_poly.pdbx_strand_id
1 'polypeptide(L)'
;MLCFALGYFQRGKAKASRQVNPPKIITTKELELQIKLALSHTDIIKRAHGNPSFKDFIFDNPNKIRTTRFMQIHTTRHLKIIQDILK
;
A
#
# COMPACT_ATOMS: atom_id res chain seq x y z
N MET A 1 -15.78 1.32 -1.48
CA MET A 1 -15.03 0.06 -1.72
C MET A 1 -15.10 -0.82 -0.48
N LEU A 2 -15.77 -1.98 -0.56
CA LEU A 2 -16.09 -2.89 0.56
C LEU A 2 -14.87 -3.31 1.43
N CYS A 3 -13.68 -3.32 0.84
CA CYS A 3 -12.42 -3.65 1.53
C CYS A 3 -12.09 -2.70 2.70
N PHE A 4 -12.49 -1.42 2.62
CA PHE A 4 -12.25 -0.46 3.70
C PHE A 4 -13.11 -0.75 4.94
N ALA A 5 -14.36 -1.19 4.72
CA ALA A 5 -15.28 -1.56 5.79
C ALA A 5 -14.87 -2.91 6.43
N LEU A 6 -14.48 -3.88 5.61
CA LEU A 6 -14.05 -5.20 6.08
C LEU A 6 -12.63 -5.22 6.67
N GLY A 7 -11.79 -4.24 6.34
CA GLY A 7 -10.40 -4.21 6.80
C GLY A 7 -9.48 -5.23 6.13
N TYR A 8 -9.93 -5.91 5.07
CA TYR A 8 -9.12 -6.82 4.26
C TYR A 8 -9.56 -6.82 2.79
N PHE A 9 -8.64 -7.18 1.89
CA PHE A 9 -8.97 -7.42 0.49
C PHE A 9 -9.49 -8.85 0.31
N GLN A 10 -10.69 -8.98 -0.25
CA GLN A 10 -11.23 -10.28 -0.64
C GLN A 10 -10.30 -10.97 -1.65
N ARG A 11 -10.08 -12.27 -1.48
CA ARG A 11 -9.30 -13.08 -2.43
C ARG A 11 -9.89 -12.94 -3.84
N GLY A 12 -9.02 -12.80 -4.84
CA GLY A 12 -9.41 -12.67 -6.25
C GLY A 12 -9.95 -11.29 -6.70
N LYS A 13 -10.31 -10.39 -5.78
CA LYS A 13 -10.87 -9.06 -6.12
C LYS A 13 -9.81 -7.98 -6.37
N ALA A 14 -8.66 -8.09 -5.72
CA ALA A 14 -7.54 -7.19 -5.93
C ALA A 14 -6.36 -7.98 -6.52
N LYS A 15 -6.18 -7.84 -7.84
CA LYS A 15 -5.10 -8.45 -8.62
C LYS A 15 -4.02 -7.41 -8.89
N ALA A 16 -2.77 -7.84 -8.85
CA ALA A 16 -1.66 -7.02 -9.33
C ALA A 16 -1.77 -6.82 -10.85
N SER A 17 -1.10 -5.80 -11.37
CA SER A 17 -0.92 -5.63 -12.82
C SER A 17 -0.28 -6.89 -13.41
N ARG A 18 -0.60 -7.20 -14.68
CA ARG A 18 0.04 -8.31 -15.41
C ARG A 18 1.55 -8.12 -15.56
N GLN A 19 2.02 -6.88 -15.54
CA GLN A 19 3.43 -6.54 -15.65
C GLN A 19 3.86 -5.72 -14.43
N VAL A 20 4.93 -6.19 -13.80
CA VAL A 20 5.68 -5.47 -12.77
C VAL A 20 7.12 -5.34 -13.26
N ASN A 21 7.80 -4.24 -12.91
CA ASN A 21 9.21 -4.02 -13.25
C ASN A 21 10.06 -4.05 -11.98
N PRO A 22 10.28 -5.23 -11.37
CA PRO A 22 11.18 -5.34 -10.24
C PRO A 22 12.64 -5.13 -10.69
N PRO A 23 13.51 -4.60 -9.83
CA PRO A 23 14.94 -4.58 -10.10
C PRO A 23 15.45 -6.01 -10.26
N LYS A 24 16.40 -6.21 -11.19
CA LYS A 24 16.95 -7.53 -11.53
C LYS A 24 17.73 -8.15 -10.37
N ILE A 25 18.25 -7.31 -9.47
CA ILE A 25 18.96 -7.69 -8.25
C ILE A 25 18.36 -6.86 -7.12
N ILE A 26 17.99 -7.49 -6.02
CA ILE A 26 17.56 -6.81 -4.79
C ILE A 26 18.47 -7.25 -3.65
N THR A 27 19.15 -6.30 -3.03
CA THR A 27 19.97 -6.53 -1.84
C THR A 27 19.17 -6.24 -0.57
N THR A 28 19.58 -6.83 0.56
CA THR A 28 18.97 -6.56 1.86
C THR A 28 19.09 -5.08 2.25
N LYS A 29 20.22 -4.45 1.96
CA LYS A 29 20.45 -3.02 2.20
C LYS A 29 19.49 -2.13 1.41
N GLU A 30 19.26 -2.44 0.14
CA GLU A 30 18.29 -1.70 -0.69
C GLU A 30 16.86 -1.89 -0.19
N LEU A 31 16.52 -3.10 0.26
CA LEU A 31 15.20 -3.36 0.84
C LEU A 31 14.99 -2.57 2.14
N GLU A 32 15.98 -2.53 3.03
CA GLU A 32 15.94 -1.71 4.24
C GLU A 32 15.80 -0.22 3.92
N LEU A 33 16.51 0.27 2.90
CA LEU A 33 16.40 1.65 2.45
C LEU A 33 14.99 1.95 1.91
N GLN A 34 14.43 1.07 1.10
CA GLN A 34 13.07 1.21 0.56
C GLN A 34 12.03 1.24 1.68
N ILE A 35 12.18 0.40 2.72
CA ILE A 35 11.30 0.40 3.88
C ILE A 35 11.43 1.72 4.65
N LYS A 36 12.65 2.21 4.89
CA LYS A 36 12.89 3.51 5.55
C LYS A 36 12.26 4.67 4.78
N LEU A 37 12.40 4.69 3.45
CA LEU A 37 11.78 5.69 2.58
C LEU A 37 10.25 5.60 2.61
N ALA A 38 9.69 4.39 2.57
CA ALA A 38 8.25 4.20 2.67
C ALA A 38 7.70 4.75 4.00
N LEU A 39 8.39 4.50 5.11
CA LEU A 39 8.02 5.02 6.43
C LEU A 39 8.08 6.55 6.48
N SER A 40 9.15 7.18 5.96
CA SER A 40 9.27 8.65 5.95
C SER A 40 8.16 9.31 5.12
N HIS A 41 7.75 8.69 4.01
CA HIS A 41 6.61 9.14 3.21
C HIS A 41 5.28 9.07 3.97
N THR A 42 5.09 8.10 4.88
CA THR A 42 3.87 8.07 5.71
C THR A 42 3.77 9.29 6.62
N ASP A 43 4.89 9.80 7.14
CA ASP A 43 4.91 11.00 7.98
C ASP A 43 4.71 12.28 7.17
N ILE A 44 5.09 12.28 5.89
CA ILE A 44 4.75 13.37 4.96
C ILE A 44 3.24 13.38 4.71
N ILE A 45 2.61 12.23 4.48
CA ILE A 45 1.15 12.13 4.32
C ILE A 45 0.42 12.64 5.58
N LYS A 46 0.94 12.35 6.79
CA LYS A 46 0.41 12.86 8.05
C LYS A 46 0.55 14.38 8.21
N ARG A 47 1.56 15.01 7.60
CA ARG A 47 1.80 16.46 7.70
C ARG A 47 1.28 17.26 6.51
N ALA A 48 0.90 16.58 5.43
CA ALA A 48 0.32 17.22 4.26
C ALA A 48 -0.94 18.01 4.66
N HIS A 49 -0.92 19.31 4.34
CA HIS A 49 -2.04 20.24 4.48
C HIS A 49 -2.91 20.19 3.23
N GLY A 50 -4.22 20.30 3.43
CA GLY A 50 -5.21 20.19 2.36
C GLY A 50 -5.68 18.76 2.11
N ASN A 51 -6.77 18.65 1.37
CA ASN A 51 -7.31 17.39 0.85
C ASN A 51 -6.93 17.33 -0.63
N PRO A 52 -5.68 16.96 -1.00
CA PRO A 52 -5.31 16.83 -2.39
C PRO A 52 -6.12 15.67 -2.97
N SER A 53 -7.25 16.02 -3.55
CA SER A 53 -8.13 15.12 -4.26
C SER A 53 -7.44 14.66 -5.53
N PHE A 54 -6.66 13.58 -5.44
CA PHE A 54 -6.29 12.84 -6.63
C PHE A 54 -7.56 12.18 -7.16
N LYS A 55 -8.05 12.66 -8.30
CA LYS A 55 -9.25 12.13 -8.95
C LYS A 55 -8.91 10.80 -9.63
N ASP A 56 -8.59 9.78 -8.83
CA ASP A 56 -8.40 8.42 -9.33
C ASP A 56 -9.76 7.73 -9.44
N PHE A 57 -10.09 7.30 -10.66
CA PHE A 57 -11.33 6.59 -11.04
C PHE A 57 -11.68 5.40 -10.11
N ILE A 58 -10.67 4.82 -9.45
CA ILE A 58 -10.82 3.66 -8.56
C ILE A 58 -11.04 4.08 -7.08
N PHE A 59 -10.50 5.22 -6.67
CA PHE A 59 -10.43 5.60 -5.24
C PHE A 59 -11.38 6.72 -4.83
N ASP A 60 -12.06 7.34 -5.79
CA ASP A 60 -13.13 8.33 -5.61
C ASP A 60 -12.88 9.25 -4.41
N ASN A 61 -12.00 10.23 -4.64
CA ASN A 61 -11.57 11.24 -3.69
C ASN A 61 -10.90 10.67 -2.41
N PRO A 62 -9.71 10.05 -2.52
CA PRO A 62 -8.99 9.51 -1.38
C PRO A 62 -8.55 10.64 -0.46
N ASN A 63 -9.32 10.90 0.59
CA ASN A 63 -8.90 11.79 1.66
C ASN A 63 -7.78 11.14 2.49
N LYS A 64 -7.03 11.96 3.22
CA LYS A 64 -5.91 11.55 4.07
C LYS A 64 -6.22 10.34 4.97
N ILE A 65 -7.43 10.29 5.53
CA ILE A 65 -7.90 9.20 6.40
C ILE A 65 -8.03 7.90 5.59
N ARG A 66 -8.68 7.96 4.42
CA ARG A 66 -8.91 6.83 3.53
C ARG A 66 -7.61 6.31 2.92
N THR A 67 -6.68 7.19 2.55
CA THR A 67 -5.34 6.82 2.09
C THR A 67 -4.56 6.10 3.18
N THR A 68 -4.58 6.63 4.40
CA THR A 68 -3.93 5.98 5.55
C THR A 68 -4.53 4.60 5.81
N ARG A 69 -5.86 4.48 5.78
CA ARG A 69 -6.57 3.21 5.95
C ARG A 69 -6.26 2.22 4.84
N PHE A 70 -6.12 2.68 3.60
CA PHE A 70 -5.74 1.85 2.45
C PHE A 70 -4.36 1.24 2.68
N MET A 71 -3.39 2.08 3.03
CA MET A 71 -2.02 1.65 3.29
C MET A 71 -1.95 0.60 4.40
N GLN A 72 -2.70 0.79 5.50
CA GLN A 72 -2.80 -0.21 6.57
C GLN A 72 -3.27 -1.58 6.05
N ILE A 73 -4.45 -1.60 5.42
CA ILE A 73 -5.07 -2.85 4.93
C ILE A 73 -4.17 -3.53 3.88
N HIS A 74 -3.56 -2.73 3.00
CA HIS A 74 -2.67 -3.22 1.95
C HIS A 74 -1.39 -3.83 2.52
N THR A 75 -0.74 -3.16 3.47
CA THR A 75 0.47 -3.68 4.13
C THR A 75 0.18 -4.96 4.91
N THR A 76 -0.91 -5.01 5.69
CA THR A 76 -1.31 -6.22 6.43
C THR A 76 -1.53 -7.41 5.50
N ARG A 77 -2.11 -7.19 4.31
CA ARG A 77 -2.28 -8.26 3.31
C ARG A 77 -0.93 -8.78 2.83
N HIS A 78 0.02 -7.91 2.50
CA HIS A 78 1.35 -8.34 2.04
C HIS A 78 2.11 -9.10 3.13
N LEU A 79 2.02 -8.68 4.39
CA LEU A 79 2.61 -9.43 5.51
C LEU A 79 2.04 -10.84 5.63
N LYS A 80 0.72 -11.01 5.44
CA LYS A 80 0.09 -12.35 5.41
C LYS A 80 0.61 -13.21 4.26
N ILE A 81 0.80 -12.62 3.06
CA ILE A 81 1.37 -13.33 1.91
C ILE A 81 2.80 -13.78 2.23
N ILE A 82 3.63 -12.91 2.81
CA ILE A 82 5.00 -13.26 3.20
C ILE A 82 5.00 -14.39 4.23
N GLN A 83 4.16 -14.29 5.27
CA GLN A 83 4.03 -15.35 6.28
C GLN A 83 3.58 -16.69 5.68
N ASP A 84 2.67 -16.67 4.72
CA ASP A 84 2.22 -17.89 4.03
C ASP A 84 3.27 -18.45 3.07
N ILE A 85 4.20 -17.64 2.56
CA ILE A 85 5.36 -18.09 1.75
C ILE A 85 6.45 -18.72 2.62
N LEU A 86 6.63 -18.21 3.85
CA LEU A 86 7.65 -18.70 4.79
C LEU A 86 7.25 -19.98 5.53
N LYS A 87 5.98 -20.40 5.43
CA LYS A 87 5.49 -21.70 5.91
C LYS A 87 5.78 -22.80 4.90
#